data_AF-A0A1M7RT26-F1
#
_entry.id   AF-A0A1M7RT26-F1
#
_cell.length_a   1.000
_cell.length_b   1.000
_cell.length_c   1.000
_cell.angle_alpha   90.00
_cell.angle_beta   90.00
_cell.angle_gamma   90.00
#
_symmetry.space_group_name_H-M   'P 1'
#
loop_
_entity.id
_entity.type
_entity.pdbx_description
1 polymer ?
#
loop_
_entity_poly.entity_id
_entity_poly.type
_entity_poly.pdbx_seq_one_letter_code
_entity_poly.pdbx_strand_id
1 'polypeptide(L)'
;MIKKTKIEVIKQLSSEFSISLLCEIADISTNGYYRAINKKDKDKQIKERIREIYFKYNGIYGYRRITMVLRREGKIVNHKKVYRLMWGCMQG
;
A
#
# COMPACT_ATOMS: atom_id res chain seq x y z
N MET A 1 6.32 -12.78 2.16
CA MET A 1 6.98 -12.20 0.96
C MET A 1 6.62 -12.93 -0.34
N ILE A 2 6.61 -14.27 -0.39
CA ILE A 2 6.47 -15.06 -1.64
C ILE A 2 5.19 -14.78 -2.46
N LYS A 3 4.03 -14.50 -1.83
CA LYS A 3 2.76 -14.29 -2.54
C LYS A 3 2.74 -13.02 -3.41
N LYS A 4 3.41 -11.93 -2.99
CA LYS A 4 3.41 -10.66 -3.73
C LYS A 4 4.20 -10.78 -5.03
N THR A 5 5.35 -11.47 -4.98
CA THR A 5 6.22 -11.72 -6.14
C THR A 5 5.52 -12.53 -7.23
N LYS A 6 4.80 -13.60 -6.87
CA LYS A 6 4.05 -14.41 -7.84
C LYS A 6 3.00 -13.60 -8.61
N ILE A 7 2.24 -12.74 -7.92
CA ILE A 7 1.21 -11.89 -8.56
C ILE A 7 1.85 -10.87 -9.51
N GLU A 8 2.98 -10.28 -9.13
CA GLU A 8 3.73 -9.32 -9.97
C GLU A 8 4.19 -9.98 -11.27
N VAL A 9 4.76 -11.19 -11.19
CA VAL A 9 5.20 -11.98 -12.36
C VAL A 9 4.03 -12.36 -13.26
N ILE A 10 2.91 -12.86 -12.69
CA ILE A 10 1.71 -13.18 -13.47
C ILE A 10 1.19 -11.93 -14.20
N LYS A 11 1.22 -10.76 -13.53
CA LYS A 11 0.79 -9.49 -14.15
C LYS A 11 1.68 -9.11 -15.33
N GLN A 12 3.00 -9.28 -15.22
CA GLN A 12 3.94 -8.99 -16.31
C GLN A 12 3.72 -9.92 -17.52
N LEU A 13 3.47 -11.21 -17.28
CA LEU A 13 3.27 -12.21 -18.34
C LEU A 13 1.84 -12.27 -18.90
N SER A 14 0.89 -11.56 -18.29
CA SER A 14 -0.52 -11.58 -18.70
C SER A 14 -0.81 -10.98 -20.07
N SER A 15 0.16 -10.28 -20.68
CA SER A 15 0.08 -9.79 -22.06
C SER A 15 0.28 -10.89 -23.10
N GLU A 16 1.00 -11.96 -22.75
CA GLU A 16 1.43 -13.01 -23.68
C GLU A 16 0.79 -14.37 -23.39
N PHE A 17 0.37 -14.60 -22.13
CA PHE A 17 -0.17 -15.88 -21.67
C PHE A 17 -1.51 -15.72 -20.94
N SER A 18 -2.31 -16.79 -20.93
CA SER A 18 -3.58 -16.77 -20.21
C SER A 18 -3.37 -16.70 -18.70
N ILE A 19 -4.14 -15.84 -18.02
CA ILE A 19 -4.06 -15.67 -16.55
C ILE A 19 -4.35 -17.00 -15.85
N SER A 20 -5.27 -17.83 -16.38
CA SER A 20 -5.59 -19.14 -15.81
C SER A 20 -4.40 -20.08 -15.81
N LEU A 21 -3.66 -20.17 -16.93
CA LEU A 21 -2.45 -21.00 -17.03
C LEU A 21 -1.34 -20.49 -16.11
N LEU A 22 -1.11 -19.17 -16.10
CA LEU A 22 -0.11 -18.56 -15.22
C LEU A 22 -0.42 -18.78 -13.73
N CYS A 23 -1.71 -18.73 -13.35
CA CYS A 23 -2.16 -19.02 -12.00
C CYS A 23 -1.94 -20.49 -11.62
N GLU A 24 -2.21 -21.43 -12.54
CA GLU A 24 -1.97 -22.86 -12.36
C GLU A 24 -0.49 -23.16 -12.13
N ILE A 25 0.39 -22.67 -13.00
CA ILE A 25 1.85 -22.83 -12.88
C ILE A 25 2.37 -22.24 -11.55
N ALA A 26 1.81 -21.10 -11.14
CA ALA A 26 2.22 -20.42 -9.92
C ALA A 26 1.60 -21.00 -8.64
N ASP A 27 0.75 -22.03 -8.71
CA ASP A 27 0.00 -22.59 -7.59
C ASP A 27 -0.82 -21.51 -6.84
N ILE A 28 -1.61 -20.74 -7.60
CA ILE A 28 -2.51 -19.71 -7.09
C ILE A 28 -3.88 -19.89 -7.74
N SER A 29 -4.96 -19.74 -6.98
CA SER A 29 -6.30 -19.68 -7.59
C SER A 29 -6.50 -18.41 -8.40
N THR A 30 -7.14 -18.50 -9.56
CA THR A 30 -7.49 -17.33 -10.41
C THR A 30 -8.27 -16.27 -9.62
N ASN A 31 -9.20 -16.70 -8.76
CA ASN A 31 -9.92 -15.80 -7.85
C ASN A 31 -8.98 -15.14 -6.83
N GLY A 32 -8.00 -15.87 -6.31
CA GLY A 32 -6.93 -15.33 -5.45
C GLY A 32 -6.10 -14.25 -6.16
N TYR A 33 -5.75 -14.46 -7.42
CA TYR A 33 -5.06 -13.47 -8.26
C TYR A 33 -5.90 -12.19 -8.40
N TYR A 34 -7.16 -12.31 -8.85
CA TYR A 34 -8.05 -11.16 -9.04
C TYR A 34 -8.30 -10.41 -7.73
N ARG A 35 -8.51 -11.11 -6.61
CA ARG A 35 -8.62 -10.46 -5.29
C ARG A 35 -7.37 -9.67 -4.93
N ALA A 36 -6.19 -10.17 -5.28
CA ALA A 36 -4.95 -9.53 -4.91
C ALA A 36 -4.66 -8.29 -5.78
N ILE A 37 -4.92 -8.34 -7.09
CA ILE A 37 -4.77 -7.16 -7.96
C ILE A 37 -5.84 -6.11 -7.71
N ASN A 38 -7.05 -6.51 -7.29
CA ASN A 38 -8.13 -5.61 -6.92
C ASN A 38 -8.04 -5.09 -5.49
N LYS A 39 -7.03 -5.51 -4.71
CA LYS A 39 -6.84 -5.04 -3.34
C LYS A 39 -6.36 -3.58 -3.35
N LYS A 40 -7.31 -2.65 -3.41
CA LYS A 40 -7.04 -1.23 -3.20
C LYS A 40 -6.61 -1.01 -1.75
N ASP A 41 -5.39 -0.53 -1.56
CA ASP A 41 -4.97 0.00 -0.27
C ASP A 41 -5.74 1.30 -0.02
N LYS A 42 -6.83 1.21 0.77
CA LYS A 42 -7.70 2.34 1.11
C LYS A 42 -6.95 3.48 1.77
N ASP A 43 -5.79 3.20 2.36
CA ASP A 43 -4.96 4.16 3.06
C ASP A 43 -3.81 4.69 2.20
N LYS A 44 -3.66 4.25 0.95
CA LYS A 44 -2.55 4.62 0.05
C LYS A 44 -2.30 6.13 0.02
N GLN A 45 -3.33 6.92 -0.25
CA GLN A 45 -3.23 8.38 -0.32
C GLN A 45 -2.80 9.02 1.01
N ILE A 46 -3.31 8.49 2.14
CA ILE A 46 -2.94 8.98 3.47
C ILE A 46 -1.48 8.61 3.78
N LYS A 47 -1.05 7.39 3.42
CA LYS A 47 0.34 6.93 3.59
C LYS A 47 1.32 7.76 2.78
N GLU A 48 1.00 8.03 1.51
CA GLU A 48 1.78 8.91 0.64
C GLU A 48 1.91 10.30 1.24
N ARG A 49 0.80 10.91 1.68
CA ARG A 49 0.85 12.22 2.30
C ARG A 49 1.62 12.25 3.63
N ILE A 50 1.50 11.20 4.46
CA ILE A 50 2.30 11.04 5.69
C ILE A 50 3.80 11.04 5.35
N ARG A 51 4.21 10.29 4.31
CA ARG A 51 5.62 10.26 3.86
C ARG A 51 6.08 11.63 3.38
N GLU A 52 5.31 12.30 2.55
CA GLU A 52 5.64 13.66 2.06
C GLU A 52 5.87 14.64 3.21
N ILE A 53 4.96 14.67 4.20
CA ILE A 53 5.10 15.55 5.37
C ILE A 53 6.33 15.14 6.18
N TYR A 54 6.55 13.84 6.40
CA TYR A 54 7.69 13.35 7.16
C TYR A 54 9.02 13.80 6.52
N PHE A 55 9.19 13.59 5.21
CA PHE A 55 10.41 14.00 4.50
C PHE A 55 10.54 15.50 4.37
N LYS A 56 9.44 16.24 4.18
CA LYS A 56 9.45 17.71 4.15
C LYS A 56 10.02 18.32 5.43
N TYR A 57 9.81 17.66 6.57
CA TYR A 57 10.32 18.10 7.87
C TYR A 57 11.50 17.23 8.37
N ASN A 58 12.22 16.55 7.45
CA ASN A 58 13.41 15.75 7.75
C ASN A 58 13.20 14.75 8.92
N GLY A 59 12.01 14.18 9.02
CA GLY A 59 11.66 13.21 10.05
C GLY A 59 11.44 13.77 11.47
N ILE A 60 11.58 15.08 11.68
CA ILE A 60 11.35 15.75 12.97
C ILE A 60 9.88 15.64 13.40
N TYR A 61 8.98 15.55 12.43
CA TYR A 61 7.55 15.49 12.70
C TYR A 61 7.11 14.06 12.99
N GLY A 62 6.87 13.79 14.28
CA GLY A 62 6.17 12.58 14.72
C GLY A 62 4.68 12.59 14.34
N TYR A 63 4.00 11.47 14.54
CA TYR A 63 2.60 11.26 14.14
C TYR A 63 1.63 12.33 14.66
N ARG A 64 1.88 12.92 15.85
CA ARG A 64 1.08 14.02 16.41
C ARG A 64 1.14 15.26 15.53
N ARG A 65 2.35 15.71 15.15
CA ARG A 65 2.55 16.88 14.27
C ARG A 65 2.03 16.61 12.86
N ILE A 66 2.27 15.40 12.33
CA ILE A 66 1.72 14.99 11.04
C ILE A 66 0.18 15.00 11.05
N THR A 67 -0.46 14.51 12.12
CA THR A 67 -1.92 14.54 12.26
C THR A 67 -2.46 15.97 12.20
N MET A 68 -1.78 16.93 12.83
CA MET A 68 -2.17 18.35 12.77
C MET A 68 -2.09 18.91 11.34
N VAL A 69 -1.01 18.61 10.62
CA VAL A 69 -0.85 19.03 9.21
C VAL A 69 -1.96 18.44 8.34
N LEU A 70 -2.23 17.14 8.47
CA LEU A 70 -3.30 16.46 7.72
C LEU A 70 -4.68 17.09 7.99
N ARG A 71 -4.99 17.42 9.25
CA ARG A 71 -6.24 18.09 9.61
C ARG A 71 -6.33 19.50 9.06
N ARG A 72 -5.23 20.26 9.06
CA ARG A 72 -5.17 21.60 8.45
C ARG A 72 -5.42 21.53 6.94
N GLU A 73 -5.04 20.45 6.29
CA GLU A 73 -5.34 20.16 4.88
C GLU A 73 -6.77 19.62 4.65
N GLY A 74 -7.66 19.67 5.65
CA GLY A 74 -9.03 19.18 5.54
C GLY A 74 -9.19 17.66 5.61
N LYS A 75 -8.11 16.89 5.87
CA LYS A 75 -8.20 15.42 5.99
C LYS A 75 -8.69 15.04 7.40
N ILE A 76 -9.89 14.49 7.49
CA ILE A 76 -10.44 13.98 8.74
C ILE A 76 -9.86 12.59 9.02
N VAL A 77 -8.70 12.56 9.70
CA VAL A 77 -8.03 11.32 10.10
C VAL A 77 -7.79 11.29 11.61
N ASN A 78 -8.02 10.11 12.21
CA ASN A 78 -7.75 9.89 13.63
C ASN A 78 -6.23 9.76 13.88
N HIS A 79 -5.72 10.40 14.93
CA HIS A 79 -4.30 10.32 15.33
C HIS A 79 -3.84 8.87 15.57
N LYS A 80 -4.70 7.98 16.08
CA LYS A 80 -4.39 6.55 16.22
C LYS A 80 -4.17 5.87 14.87
N LYS A 81 -4.92 6.27 13.85
CA LYS A 81 -4.76 5.77 12.47
C LYS A 81 -3.45 6.27 11.87
N VAL A 82 -3.14 7.56 12.03
CA VAL A 82 -1.86 8.14 11.58
C VAL A 82 -0.67 7.43 12.23
N TYR A 83 -0.73 7.17 13.55
CA TYR A 83 0.30 6.41 14.26
C TYR A 83 0.55 5.03 13.65
N ARG A 84 -0.52 4.24 13.44
CA ARG A 84 -0.42 2.92 12.81
C ARG A 84 0.12 2.97 11.39
N LEU A 85 -0.33 3.93 10.59
CA LEU A 85 0.12 4.09 9.21
C LEU A 85 1.58 4.54 9.15
N MET A 86 2.01 5.42 10.04
CA MET A 86 3.39 5.87 10.13
C MET A 86 4.33 4.70 10.48
N TRP A 87 4.01 3.93 11.52
CA TRP A 87 4.81 2.76 11.94
C TRP A 87 4.81 1.65 10.88
N GLY A 88 3.67 1.42 10.22
CA GLY A 88 3.54 0.43 9.16
C GLY A 88 4.18 0.83 7.81
N CYS A 89 4.50 2.11 7.59
CA CYS A 89 5.03 2.62 6.31
C CYS A 89 6.50 3.05 6.34
N MET A 90 7.12 3.12 7.53
CA MET A 90 8.53 3.49 7.72
C MET A 90 9.46 2.29 7.96
N GLN A 91 8.91 1.06 7.98
CA GLN A 91 9.64 -0.19 8.22
C GLN A 91 9.75 -1.06 6.94
N GLY A 92 9.47 -0.53 5.76
CA GLY A 92 9.53 -1.30 4.52
C GLY A 92 9.53 -0.47 3.26
#